data_AF-A0A2E9RUP0-F1
#
_entry.id   AF-A0A2E9RUP0-F1
#
_cell.length_a   1.000
_cell.length_b   1.000
_cell.length_c   1.000
_cell.angle_alpha   90.00
_cell.angle_beta   90.00
_cell.angle_gamma   90.00
#
_symmetry.space_group_name_H-M   'P 1'
#
loop_
_entity.id
_entity.type
_entity.pdbx_description
1 polymer ?
#
loop_
_entity_poly.entity_id
_entity_poly.type
_entity_poly.pdbx_seq_one_letter_code
_entity_poly.pdbx_strand_id
1 'polypeptide(L)'
;MSSGQHDFTPALGKVLTTLIGAREETTPDRRLGRTMLGFRELLEYEDRLDFDENERPLLDLARLKAVRLLLDNLPADDELDPTVWTKYYTFLSVEGAEARELLEVKEPELAVVWSDFCSCLPKVMDEAIGFSQN
;
A
#
# COMPACT_ATOMS: atom_id res chain seq x y z
N MET A 1 20.86 -29.55 -15.32
CA MET A 1 19.39 -29.50 -15.37
C MET A 1 19.00 -28.20 -14.70
N SER A 2 18.56 -27.21 -15.48
CA SER A 2 18.32 -25.86 -14.98
C SER A 2 17.06 -25.84 -14.10
N SER A 3 17.20 -25.17 -12.96
CA SER A 3 16.17 -24.87 -11.96
C SER A 3 14.91 -24.27 -12.60
N GLY A 4 13.77 -24.62 -12.02
CA GLY A 4 12.45 -24.27 -12.54
C GLY A 4 12.29 -22.78 -12.81
N GLN A 5 11.89 -22.48 -14.04
CA GLN A 5 11.38 -21.19 -14.49
C GLN A 5 10.13 -20.89 -13.65
N HIS A 6 10.24 -20.06 -12.62
CA HIS A 6 9.05 -19.50 -11.99
C HIS A 6 8.52 -18.43 -12.94
N ASP A 7 7.44 -18.77 -13.61
CA ASP A 7 6.81 -17.93 -14.62
C ASP A 7 6.27 -16.65 -13.95
N PHE A 8 6.87 -15.49 -14.27
CA PHE A 8 6.52 -14.16 -13.74
C PHE A 8 5.03 -13.85 -13.88
N THR A 9 4.47 -14.23 -15.02
CA THR A 9 3.10 -13.87 -15.41
C THR A 9 2.05 -14.48 -14.45
N PRO A 10 2.12 -15.78 -14.09
CA PRO A 10 1.29 -16.34 -13.02
C PRO A 10 1.45 -15.70 -11.64
N ALA A 11 2.69 -15.37 -11.24
CA ALA A 11 2.95 -14.78 -9.92
C ALA A 11 2.38 -13.36 -9.83
N LEU A 12 2.67 -12.52 -10.82
CA LEU A 12 2.09 -11.18 -10.93
C LEU A 12 0.57 -11.26 -11.07
N GLY A 13 0.04 -12.23 -11.83
CA GLY A 13 -1.40 -12.47 -11.94
C GLY A 13 -2.07 -12.78 -10.60
N LYS A 14 -1.43 -13.58 -9.74
CA LYS A 14 -1.91 -13.83 -8.37
C LYS A 14 -1.92 -12.54 -7.54
N VAL A 15 -0.84 -11.77 -7.59
CA VAL A 15 -0.73 -10.52 -6.82
C VAL A 15 -1.75 -9.48 -7.28
N LEU A 16 -1.93 -9.32 -8.60
CA LEU A 16 -2.98 -8.48 -9.15
C LEU A 16 -4.37 -8.96 -8.75
N THR A 17 -4.60 -10.27 -8.67
CA THR A 17 -5.85 -10.84 -8.15
C THR A 17 -6.06 -10.49 -6.67
N THR A 18 -5.01 -10.55 -5.84
CA THR A 18 -5.05 -10.11 -4.44
C THR A 18 -5.44 -8.63 -4.33
N LEU A 19 -4.84 -7.77 -5.15
CA LEU A 19 -5.13 -6.33 -5.18
C LEU A 19 -6.54 -6.02 -5.73
N ILE A 20 -7.01 -6.76 -6.73
CA ILE A 20 -8.40 -6.66 -7.23
C ILE A 20 -9.37 -7.07 -6.11
N GLY A 21 -9.11 -8.19 -5.44
CA GLY A 21 -9.91 -8.65 -4.32
C GLY A 21 -9.95 -7.66 -3.15
N ALA A 22 -8.91 -6.86 -2.95
CA ALA A 22 -8.94 -5.77 -1.97
C ALA A 22 -10.00 -4.70 -2.32
N ARG A 23 -10.19 -4.38 -3.60
CA ARG A 23 -11.24 -3.43 -4.05
C ARG A 23 -12.66 -3.96 -3.78
N GLU A 24 -12.82 -5.27 -3.72
CA GLU A 24 -14.11 -5.93 -3.46
C GLU A 24 -14.41 -6.05 -1.95
N GLU A 25 -13.43 -5.83 -1.07
CA GLU A 25 -13.64 -5.87 0.38
C GLU A 25 -14.47 -4.68 0.86
N THR A 26 -15.47 -4.95 1.68
CA THR A 26 -16.43 -3.96 2.18
C THR A 26 -16.02 -3.36 3.52
N THR A 27 -15.15 -4.03 4.28
CA THR A 27 -14.62 -3.53 5.56
C THR A 27 -13.23 -2.91 5.36
N PRO A 28 -12.97 -1.69 5.87
CA PRO A 28 -11.67 -1.01 5.74
C PRO A 28 -10.48 -1.89 6.16
N ASP A 29 -10.59 -2.57 7.30
CA ASP A 29 -9.55 -3.48 7.81
C ASP A 29 -9.14 -4.60 6.85
N ARG A 30 -10.13 -5.27 6.23
CA ARG A 30 -9.85 -6.35 5.27
C ARG A 30 -9.29 -5.81 3.96
N ARG A 31 -9.80 -4.66 3.51
CA ARG A 31 -9.28 -3.95 2.34
C ARG A 31 -7.81 -3.60 2.55
N LEU A 32 -7.47 -2.96 3.67
CA LEU A 32 -6.10 -2.65 4.07
C LEU A 32 -5.23 -3.92 4.10
N GLY A 33 -5.68 -4.94 4.83
CA GLY A 33 -4.94 -6.19 5.00
C GLY A 33 -4.61 -6.86 3.67
N ARG A 34 -5.57 -6.90 2.72
CA ARG A 34 -5.34 -7.46 1.38
C ARG A 34 -4.44 -6.59 0.52
N THR A 35 -4.61 -5.27 0.55
CA THR A 35 -3.74 -4.38 -0.25
C THR A 35 -2.29 -4.45 0.23
N MET A 36 -2.05 -4.41 1.55
CA MET A 36 -0.71 -4.59 2.12
C MET A 36 -0.11 -5.95 1.78
N LEU A 37 -0.91 -7.03 1.86
CA LEU A 37 -0.46 -8.37 1.47
C LEU A 37 -0.02 -8.40 0.01
N GLY A 38 -0.87 -7.91 -0.91
CA GLY A 38 -0.55 -7.87 -2.32
C GLY A 38 0.72 -7.06 -2.61
N PHE A 39 0.91 -5.92 -1.95
CA PHE A 39 2.13 -5.13 -2.14
C PHE A 39 3.38 -5.84 -1.59
N ARG A 40 3.31 -6.49 -0.43
CA ARG A 40 4.44 -7.28 0.09
C ARG A 40 4.81 -8.43 -0.84
N GLU A 41 3.82 -9.09 -1.43
CA GLU A 41 4.07 -10.09 -2.49
C GLU A 41 4.78 -9.47 -3.73
N LEU A 42 4.58 -8.19 -4.03
CA LEU A 42 5.35 -7.46 -5.06
C LEU A 42 6.79 -7.12 -4.61
N LEU A 43 7.01 -6.81 -3.34
CA LEU A 43 8.36 -6.58 -2.81
C LEU A 43 9.17 -7.87 -2.83
N GLU A 44 8.61 -8.95 -2.30
CA GLU A 44 9.24 -10.28 -2.29
C GLU A 44 9.54 -10.82 -3.69
N TYR A 45 8.85 -10.33 -4.73
CA TYR A 45 9.15 -10.70 -6.11
C TYR A 45 10.47 -10.11 -6.62
N GLU A 46 10.79 -8.88 -6.25
CA GLU A 46 12.07 -8.24 -6.62
C GLU A 46 13.27 -8.95 -5.97
N ASP A 47 13.09 -9.49 -4.76
CA ASP A 47 14.15 -10.17 -4.02
C ASP A 47 14.47 -11.58 -4.57
N ARG A 48 13.79 -12.03 -5.62
CA ARG A 48 14.01 -13.36 -6.19
C ARG A 48 15.28 -13.42 -7.03
N LEU A 49 16.05 -14.50 -6.86
CA LEU A 49 17.31 -14.74 -7.57
C LEU A 49 17.17 -14.85 -9.10
N ASP A 50 15.95 -15.12 -9.59
CA ASP A 50 15.60 -15.26 -11.00
C ASP A 50 14.85 -14.06 -11.57
N PHE A 51 14.81 -12.92 -10.87
CA PHE A 51 14.20 -11.69 -11.37
C PHE A 51 14.89 -11.20 -12.67
N ASP A 52 14.10 -10.99 -13.72
CA ASP A 52 14.56 -10.38 -14.97
C ASP A 52 14.34 -8.86 -14.90
N GLU A 53 15.39 -8.07 -15.11
CA GLU A 53 15.33 -6.61 -15.15
C GLU A 53 14.32 -6.07 -16.19
N ASN A 54 14.00 -6.84 -17.24
CA ASN A 54 12.94 -6.47 -18.19
C ASN A 54 11.54 -6.46 -17.57
N GLU A 55 11.35 -7.11 -16.42
CA GLU A 55 10.09 -7.17 -15.66
C GLU A 55 9.90 -5.97 -14.73
N ARG A 56 10.99 -5.23 -14.46
CA ARG A 56 11.01 -4.07 -13.54
C ARG A 56 9.93 -3.02 -13.86
N PRO A 57 9.71 -2.60 -15.12
CA PRO A 57 8.67 -1.61 -15.42
C PRO A 57 7.25 -2.10 -15.08
N LEU A 58 6.98 -3.39 -15.24
CA LEU A 58 5.68 -3.98 -14.90
C LEU A 58 5.50 -4.08 -13.39
N LEU A 59 6.56 -4.45 -12.68
CA LEU A 59 6.58 -4.50 -11.22
C LEU A 59 6.36 -3.11 -10.62
N ASP A 60 7.08 -2.09 -11.11
CA ASP A 60 6.94 -0.71 -10.68
C ASP A 60 5.50 -0.21 -10.91
N LEU A 61 4.91 -0.51 -12.08
CA LEU A 61 3.52 -0.16 -12.36
C LEU A 61 2.54 -0.83 -11.38
N ALA A 62 2.76 -2.09 -11.04
CA ALA A 62 1.92 -2.80 -10.06
C ALA A 62 2.04 -2.18 -8.66
N ARG A 63 3.25 -1.80 -8.23
CA ARG A 63 3.51 -1.12 -6.96
C ARG A 63 2.83 0.24 -6.90
N LEU A 64 2.93 1.02 -7.97
CA LEU A 64 2.23 2.31 -8.09
C LEU A 64 0.72 2.16 -7.95
N LYS A 65 0.12 1.15 -8.62
CA LYS A 65 -1.33 0.90 -8.50
C LYS A 65 -1.74 0.46 -7.09
N ALA A 66 -0.94 -0.35 -6.43
CA ALA A 66 -1.20 -0.77 -5.05
C ALA A 66 -1.11 0.42 -4.07
N VAL A 67 -0.13 1.31 -4.22
CA VAL A 67 -0.03 2.55 -3.43
C VAL A 67 -1.18 3.49 -3.71
N ARG A 68 -1.55 3.71 -4.98
CA ARG A 68 -2.74 4.50 -5.33
C ARG A 68 -3.98 3.95 -4.62
N LEU A 69 -4.16 2.63 -4.63
CA LEU A 69 -5.28 1.99 -3.95
C LEU A 69 -5.26 2.24 -2.43
N LEU A 70 -4.10 2.24 -1.78
CA LEU A 70 -4.00 2.58 -0.36
C LEU A 70 -4.35 4.05 -0.11
N LEU A 71 -3.84 4.97 -0.93
CA LEU A 71 -4.12 6.40 -0.81
C LEU A 71 -5.60 6.73 -1.04
N ASP A 72 -6.24 6.07 -2.00
CA ASP A 72 -7.69 6.22 -2.26
C ASP A 72 -8.57 5.65 -1.12
N ASN A 73 -7.98 4.90 -0.20
CA ASN A 73 -8.68 4.21 0.89
C ASN A 73 -8.07 4.51 2.25
N LEU A 74 -7.44 5.68 2.40
CA LEU A 74 -7.02 6.17 3.72
C LEU A 74 -8.25 6.23 4.64
N PRO A 75 -8.08 5.93 5.94
CA PRO A 75 -9.17 6.04 6.89
C PRO A 75 -9.66 7.48 6.94
N ALA A 76 -10.97 7.64 7.10
CA ALA A 76 -11.60 8.94 7.20
C ALA A 76 -11.40 9.54 8.61
N ASP A 77 -11.58 10.86 8.74
CA ASP A 77 -11.40 11.57 10.01
C ASP A 77 -12.31 11.07 11.15
N ASP A 78 -13.43 10.42 10.82
CA ASP A 78 -14.36 9.82 11.79
C ASP A 78 -14.01 8.37 12.16
N GLU A 79 -13.06 7.74 11.46
CA GLU A 79 -12.55 6.41 11.77
C GLU A 79 -11.41 6.53 12.78
N LEU A 80 -11.76 6.56 14.07
CA LEU A 80 -10.82 6.80 15.17
C LEU A 80 -9.96 5.60 15.57
N ASP A 81 -9.91 4.51 14.79
CA ASP A 81 -9.07 3.36 15.15
C ASP A 81 -7.58 3.69 14.94
N PRO A 82 -6.81 3.91 16.02
CA PRO A 82 -5.42 4.34 15.94
C PRO A 82 -4.53 3.26 15.32
N THR A 83 -4.93 1.99 15.46
CA THR A 83 -4.21 0.84 14.91
C THR A 83 -4.26 0.85 13.39
N VAL A 84 -5.42 1.20 12.83
CA VAL A 84 -5.62 1.29 11.37
C VAL A 84 -4.79 2.43 10.81
N TRP A 85 -4.90 3.63 11.39
CA TRP A 85 -4.11 4.79 11.01
C TRP A 85 -2.60 4.52 11.05
N THR A 86 -2.12 3.92 12.14
CA THR A 86 -0.70 3.58 12.30
C THR A 86 -0.21 2.60 11.25
N LYS A 87 -1.03 1.61 10.87
CA LYS A 87 -0.68 0.65 9.80
C LYS A 87 -0.54 1.34 8.44
N TYR A 88 -1.51 2.16 8.06
CA TYR A 88 -1.44 2.93 6.81
C TYR A 88 -0.21 3.84 6.79
N TYR A 89 0.01 4.60 7.86
CA TYR A 89 1.13 5.51 7.97
C TYR A 89 2.48 4.78 7.86
N THR A 90 2.66 3.71 8.64
CA THR A 90 3.91 2.93 8.65
C THR A 90 4.20 2.37 7.27
N PHE A 91 3.17 1.82 6.62
CA PHE A 91 3.32 1.23 5.31
C PHE A 91 3.72 2.26 4.25
N LEU A 92 2.95 3.34 4.11
CA LEU A 92 3.17 4.37 3.09
C LEU A 92 4.45 5.20 3.32
N SER A 93 4.96 5.23 4.56
CA SER A 93 6.20 5.91 4.92
C SER A 93 7.44 5.03 4.82
N VAL A 94 7.29 3.71 4.74
CA VAL A 94 8.42 2.76 4.75
C VAL A 94 8.36 1.84 3.55
N GLU A 95 7.45 0.85 3.56
CA GLU A 95 7.37 -0.20 2.54
C GLU A 95 6.97 0.37 1.16
N GLY A 96 6.04 1.32 1.15
CA GLY A 96 5.50 1.93 -0.07
C GLY A 96 6.14 3.27 -0.46
N ALA A 97 7.17 3.74 0.25
CA ALA A 97 7.64 5.13 0.16
C ALA A 97 8.12 5.50 -1.25
N GLU A 98 8.97 4.68 -1.86
CA GLU A 98 9.50 4.95 -3.21
C GLU A 98 8.39 5.01 -4.26
N ALA A 99 7.45 4.05 -4.21
CA ALA A 99 6.31 4.03 -5.10
C ALA A 99 5.36 5.22 -4.85
N ARG A 100 5.16 5.63 -3.59
CA ARG A 100 4.36 6.81 -3.23
C ARG A 100 4.98 8.08 -3.80
N GLU A 101 6.26 8.31 -3.58
CA GLU A 101 6.96 9.51 -4.09
C GLU A 101 6.93 9.57 -5.62
N LEU A 102 7.20 8.44 -6.29
CA LEU A 102 7.10 8.36 -7.74
C LEU A 102 5.67 8.62 -8.23
N LEU A 103 4.66 8.16 -7.49
CA LEU A 103 3.26 8.38 -7.83
C LEU A 103 2.86 9.85 -7.62
N GLU A 104 3.27 10.49 -6.52
CA GLU A 104 3.03 11.92 -6.24
C GLU A 104 3.64 12.84 -7.32
N VAL A 105 4.79 12.47 -7.88
CA VAL A 105 5.37 13.18 -9.03
C VAL A 105 4.48 13.08 -10.28
N LYS A 106 3.82 11.94 -10.48
CA LYS A 106 2.93 11.68 -11.62
C LYS A 106 1.52 12.23 -11.42
N GLU A 107 1.04 12.23 -10.18
CA GLU A 107 -0.32 12.59 -9.74
C GLU A 107 -0.22 13.50 -8.51
N PRO A 108 0.09 14.81 -8.69
CA PRO A 108 0.39 15.73 -7.59
C PRO A 108 -0.74 15.92 -6.58
N GLU A 109 -1.99 15.70 -6.97
CA GLU A 109 -3.14 15.74 -6.07
C GLU A 109 -3.05 14.72 -4.93
N LEU A 110 -2.32 13.61 -5.12
CA LEU A 110 -2.10 12.63 -4.08
C LEU A 110 -1.18 13.13 -2.97
N ALA A 111 -0.27 14.05 -3.27
CA ALA A 111 0.57 14.65 -2.25
C ALA A 111 -0.27 15.46 -1.25
N VAL A 112 -1.37 16.08 -1.74
CA VAL A 112 -2.33 16.77 -0.88
C VAL A 112 -3.08 15.77 0.01
N VAL A 113 -3.61 14.69 -0.59
CA VAL A 113 -4.29 13.62 0.15
C VAL A 113 -3.40 13.03 1.24
N TRP A 114 -2.13 12.74 0.93
CA TRP A 114 -1.18 12.22 1.89
C TRP A 114 -0.83 13.24 3.00
N SER A 115 -0.66 14.51 2.63
CA SER A 115 -0.41 15.60 3.60
C SER A 115 -1.58 15.77 4.56
N ASP A 116 -2.82 15.76 4.05
CA ASP A 116 -4.03 15.90 4.86
C ASP A 116 -4.13 14.75 5.87
N PHE A 117 -3.95 13.51 5.42
CA PHE A 117 -3.90 12.34 6.31
C PHE A 117 -2.80 12.48 7.37
N CYS A 118 -1.57 12.86 7.00
CA CYS A 118 -0.49 13.07 7.98
C CYS A 118 -0.83 14.14 9.02
N SER A 119 -1.57 15.18 8.64
CA SER A 119 -1.97 16.26 9.54
C SER A 119 -3.01 15.83 10.59
N CYS A 120 -3.81 14.80 10.29
CA CYS A 120 -4.79 14.23 11.20
C CYS A 120 -4.18 13.21 12.17
N LEU A 121 -3.05 12.60 11.83
CA LEU A 121 -2.41 11.55 12.63
C LEU A 121 -2.18 11.94 14.11
N PRO A 122 -1.67 13.14 14.45
CA PRO A 122 -1.48 13.52 15.85
C PRO A 122 -2.78 13.50 16.67
N LYS A 123 -3.90 13.95 16.09
CA LYS A 123 -5.19 13.99 16.79
C LYS A 123 -5.68 12.59 17.12
N VAL A 124 -5.60 11.69 16.13
CA VAL A 124 -6.02 10.28 16.30
C VAL A 124 -5.15 9.58 17.34
N MET A 125 -3.84 9.87 17.36
CA MET A 125 -2.93 9.33 18.38
C MET A 125 -3.20 9.89 19.79
N ASP A 126 -3.53 11.18 19.91
CA ASP A 126 -3.85 11.81 21.19
C ASP A 126 -5.18 11.29 21.78
N GLU A 127 -6.20 11.12 20.92
CA GLU A 127 -7.49 10.53 21.30
C GLU A 127 -7.34 9.08 21.76
N ALA A 128 -6.49 8.30 21.09
CA ALA A 128 -6.15 6.92 21.46
C ALA A 128 -5.55 6.79 22.87
N ILE A 129 -4.70 7.75 23.24
CA ILE A 129 -3.95 7.77 24.51
C ILE A 129 -4.84 8.29 25.66
N GLY A 130 -6.04 8.79 25.37
CA GLY A 130 -6.99 9.29 26.36
C GLY A 130 -6.84 10.78 26.67
N PHE A 131 -6.13 11.54 25.85
CA PHE A 131 -6.15 13.00 25.90
C PHE A 131 -7.38 13.53 25.16
N SER A 132 -8.57 13.19 25.66
CA SER A 132 -9.78 13.92 25.29
C SER A 132 -9.65 15.33 25.88
N GLN A 133 -9.43 16.33 25.03
CA GLN A 133 -9.52 17.73 25.42
C GLN A 133 -10.99 18.04 25.73
N ASN A 134 -11.33 18.08 27.02
CA ASN A 134 -12.47 18.86 27.52
C ASN A 134 -12.20 20.35 27.37
#